data_AF-A0A1X0S6N0-F1
#
_entry.id   AF-A0A1X0S6N0-F1
#
_cell.length_a   1.000
_cell.length_b   1.000
_cell.length_c   1.000
_cell.angle_alpha   90.00
_cell.angle_beta   90.00
_cell.angle_gamma   90.00
#
_symmetry.space_group_name_H-M   'P 1'
#
loop_
_entity.id
_entity.type
_entity.pdbx_description
1 polymer ?
#
loop_
_entity_poly.entity_id
_entity_poly.type
_entity_poly.pdbx_seq_one_letter_code
_entity_poly.pdbx_strand_id
1 'polypeptide(L)'
;MAPSLCAGCETVIDEGSVIAFGNSLFHLKCFICAKCSETIDCESNLLLLSNGKPVCENCSYSCNVCKQVIKDEAIITGNEAYHSECFRCVSCKEKIEDLVFTQTSKGIHCAPCHEKRKLEKQKRRERKRQDQMGQQKMHVIMSRPEYDNSKNN
;
A
#
# COMPACT_ATOMS: atom_id res chain seq x y z
N MET A 1 20.41 -9.05 41.07
CA MET A 1 19.64 -8.13 40.21
C MET A 1 20.47 -7.86 38.98
N ALA A 2 19.94 -8.05 37.77
CA ALA A 2 20.69 -7.78 36.55
C ALA A 2 20.85 -6.25 36.39
N PRO A 3 22.04 -5.74 36.01
CA PRO A 3 22.22 -4.31 35.78
C PRO A 3 21.43 -3.87 34.55
N SER A 4 20.71 -2.75 34.67
CA SER A 4 20.04 -2.10 33.54
C SER A 4 21.09 -1.42 32.66
N LEU A 5 21.21 -1.85 31.41
CA LEU A 5 22.17 -1.29 30.45
C LEU A 5 21.46 -0.31 29.51
N CYS A 6 22.15 0.78 29.17
CA CYS A 6 21.68 1.74 28.18
C CYS A 6 21.87 1.18 26.77
N ALA A 7 20.81 1.04 25.99
CA ALA A 7 20.88 0.57 24.60
C ALA A 7 21.53 1.58 23.63
N GLY A 8 21.77 2.81 24.08
CA GLY A 8 22.44 3.86 23.28
C GLY A 8 23.96 3.93 23.46
N CYS A 9 24.46 3.68 24.67
CA CYS A 9 25.90 3.78 25.00
C CYS A 9 26.49 2.51 25.62
N GLU A 10 25.68 1.46 25.80
CA GLU A 10 26.07 0.14 26.32
C GLU A 10 26.66 0.14 27.73
N THR A 11 26.54 1.25 28.46
CA THR A 11 26.98 1.36 29.85
C THR A 11 25.86 1.05 30.84
N VAL A 12 26.24 0.66 32.05
CA VAL A 12 25.30 0.49 33.17
C VAL A 12 24.64 1.82 33.53
N ILE A 13 23.35 1.75 33.81
CA ILE A 13 22.55 2.85 34.35
C ILE A 13 22.68 2.74 35.86
N ASP A 14 23.61 3.52 36.43
CA ASP A 14 23.97 3.42 37.85
C ASP A 14 22.85 3.97 38.75
N GLU A 15 22.31 5.16 38.47
CA GLU A 15 21.19 5.79 39.20
C GLU A 15 20.72 7.08 38.50
N GLY A 16 19.40 7.33 38.44
CA GLY A 16 18.83 8.56 37.88
C GLY A 16 17.58 8.35 37.01
N SER A 17 17.03 9.44 36.48
CA SER A 17 15.95 9.38 35.49
C SER A 17 16.46 8.67 34.23
N VAL A 18 15.66 7.77 33.68
CA VAL A 18 15.94 7.08 32.40
C VAL A 18 14.70 7.04 31.54
N ILE A 19 14.91 6.89 30.24
CA ILE A 19 13.84 6.78 29.27
C ILE A 19 13.66 5.29 28.94
N ALA A 20 12.51 4.75 29.31
CA ALA A 20 12.07 3.43 28.88
C ALA A 20 11.33 3.55 27.55
N PHE A 21 11.84 2.87 26.51
CA PHE A 21 11.25 2.91 25.18
C PHE A 21 11.20 1.50 24.60
N GLY A 22 9.98 0.97 24.42
CA GLY A 22 9.77 -0.44 24.07
C GLY A 22 10.34 -1.37 25.15
N ASN A 23 11.29 -2.21 24.77
CA ASN A 23 11.95 -3.18 25.66
C ASN A 23 13.36 -2.74 26.10
N SER A 24 13.77 -1.52 25.76
CA SER A 24 15.12 -1.00 25.99
C SER A 24 15.11 0.22 26.89
N LEU A 25 16.22 0.43 27.62
CA LEU A 25 16.44 1.58 28.48
C LEU A 25 17.51 2.49 27.88
N PHE A 26 17.31 3.79 28.00
CA PHE A 26 18.23 4.81 27.50
C PHE A 26 18.47 5.89 28.56
N HIS A 27 19.70 6.41 28.61
CA HIS A 27 19.95 7.67 29.31
C HIS A 27 19.23 8.82 28.59
N LEU A 28 18.82 9.86 29.35
CA LEU A 28 18.21 11.07 28.76
C LEU A 28 19.05 11.66 27.62
N LYS A 29 20.39 11.64 27.76
CA LYS A 29 21.32 12.15 26.75
C LYS A 29 21.56 11.18 25.58
N CYS A 30 21.34 9.89 25.79
CA CYS A 30 21.53 8.84 24.79
C CYS A 30 20.27 8.60 23.95
N PHE A 31 19.17 9.25 24.31
CA PHE A 31 17.90 9.14 23.59
C PHE A 31 17.89 10.06 22.37
N ILE A 32 18.53 9.57 21.31
CA ILE A 32 18.71 10.29 20.04
C ILE A 32 18.04 9.54 18.89
N CYS A 33 17.63 10.29 17.87
CA CYS A 33 17.04 9.74 16.66
C CYS A 33 18.03 8.87 15.90
N ALA A 34 17.66 7.65 15.56
CA ALA A 34 18.53 6.77 14.77
C ALA A 34 18.81 7.29 13.34
N LYS A 35 18.04 8.26 12.83
CA LYS A 35 18.20 8.84 11.49
C LYS A 35 18.95 10.16 11.48
N CYS A 36 18.55 11.14 12.30
CA CYS A 36 19.18 12.47 12.33
C CYS A 36 20.17 12.67 13.48
N SER A 37 20.26 11.72 14.41
CA SER A 37 21.13 11.79 15.60
C SER A 37 20.85 12.97 16.54
N GLU A 38 19.73 13.68 16.38
CA GLU A 38 19.29 14.70 17.34
C GLU A 38 18.70 14.06 18.59
N THR A 39 18.89 14.72 19.73
CA THR A 39 18.22 14.41 20.99
C THR A 39 16.73 14.63 20.86
N ILE A 40 15.94 13.68 21.32
CA ILE A 40 14.49 13.77 21.24
C ILE A 40 13.91 13.91 22.63
N ASP A 41 12.92 14.80 22.79
CA ASP A 41 12.21 14.93 24.04
C ASP A 41 11.35 13.70 24.31
N CYS A 42 11.32 13.27 25.57
CA CYS A 42 10.54 12.11 26.02
C CYS A 42 9.02 12.26 25.82
N GLU A 43 8.52 13.48 25.61
CA GLU A 43 7.10 13.79 25.32
C GLU A 43 6.79 13.89 23.82
N SER A 44 7.80 13.77 22.95
CA SER A 44 7.59 13.82 21.49
C SER A 44 6.98 12.53 20.97
N ASN A 45 6.21 12.60 19.87
CA ASN A 45 5.79 11.38 19.18
C ASN A 45 7.01 10.72 18.53
N LEU A 46 7.24 9.46 18.87
CA LEU A 46 8.42 8.70 18.50
C LEU A 46 8.00 7.39 17.86
N LEU A 47 8.72 6.98 16.82
CA LEU A 47 8.51 5.69 16.19
C LEU A 47 9.58 4.70 16.67
N LEU A 48 9.13 3.52 17.09
CA LEU A 48 10.01 2.40 17.47
C LEU A 48 10.31 1.55 16.24
N LEU A 49 11.58 1.57 15.81
CA LEU A 49 12.03 0.66 14.77
C LEU A 49 12.12 -0.78 15.31
N SER A 50 12.04 -1.75 14.41
CA SER A 50 12.18 -3.20 14.73
C SER A 50 13.54 -3.57 15.34
N ASN A 51 14.54 -2.69 15.26
CA ASN A 51 15.83 -2.84 15.94
C ASN A 51 15.84 -2.22 17.36
N GLY A 52 14.69 -1.79 17.88
CA GLY A 52 14.57 -1.19 19.21
C GLY A 52 15.00 0.28 19.30
N LYS A 53 15.30 0.94 18.18
CA LYS A 53 15.78 2.33 18.19
C LYS A 53 14.67 3.36 17.95
N PRO A 54 14.68 4.50 18.66
CA PRO A 54 13.72 5.58 18.46
C PRO A 54 14.03 6.41 17.21
N VAL A 55 12.97 6.85 16.53
CA VAL A 55 13.02 7.78 15.40
C VAL A 55 12.09 8.96 15.69
N CYS A 56 12.59 10.18 15.48
CA CYS A 56 11.82 11.40 15.71
C CYS A 56 10.68 11.56 14.70
N GLU A 57 9.65 12.33 15.07
CA GLU A 57 8.50 12.64 14.22
C GLU A 57 8.90 13.14 12.82
N ASN A 58 9.92 14.01 12.76
CA ASN A 58 10.39 14.60 11.50
C ASN A 58 11.09 13.59 10.57
N CYS A 59 11.65 12.52 11.14
CA CYS A 59 12.28 11.42 10.39
C CYS A 59 11.33 10.23 10.18
N SER A 60 10.11 10.33 10.73
CA SER A 60 9.06 9.33 10.55
C SER A 60 8.46 9.43 9.15
N TYR A 61 7.80 8.34 8.73
CA TYR A 61 7.12 8.31 7.46
C TYR A 61 5.79 9.05 7.54
N SER A 62 5.51 9.91 6.56
CA SER A 62 4.21 10.57 6.42
C SER A 62 3.33 9.79 5.46
N CYS A 63 2.08 9.56 5.85
CA CYS A 63 1.13 8.86 5.02
C CYS A 63 0.76 9.72 3.81
N ASN A 64 0.86 9.15 2.61
CA ASN A 64 0.54 9.88 1.39
C ASN A 64 -0.95 10.25 1.26
N VAL A 65 -1.84 9.51 1.95
CA VAL A 65 -3.31 9.70 1.90
C VAL A 65 -3.77 10.78 2.86
N CYS A 66 -3.51 10.62 4.16
CA CYS A 66 -4.00 11.56 5.18
C CYS A 66 -2.99 12.66 5.53
N LYS A 67 -1.76 12.60 4.99
CA LYS A 67 -0.64 13.51 5.26
C LYS A 67 -0.20 13.57 6.73
N GLN A 68 -0.69 12.66 7.56
CA GLN A 68 -0.28 12.52 8.95
C GLN A 68 0.93 11.60 9.07
N VAL A 69 1.75 11.85 10.10
CA VAL A 69 2.85 10.95 10.46
C VAL A 69 2.34 9.58 10.89
N ILE A 70 3.03 8.54 10.45
CA ILE A 70 2.78 7.16 10.83
C ILE A 70 3.57 6.91 12.12
N LYS A 71 2.87 6.51 13.19
CA LYS A 71 3.48 6.27 14.52
C LYS A 71 3.80 4.79 14.75
N ASP A 72 2.99 3.91 14.17
CA ASP A 72 3.09 2.45 14.32
C ASP A 72 3.52 1.81 12.98
N GLU A 73 2.64 1.01 12.38
CA GLU A 73 2.92 0.28 11.15
C GLU A 73 2.75 1.15 9.91
N ALA A 74 3.83 1.25 9.15
CA ALA A 74 3.86 1.90 7.84
C ALA A 74 3.94 0.85 6.74
N ILE A 75 2.99 0.88 5.81
CA ILE A 75 3.06 0.13 4.56
C ILE A 75 3.83 0.99 3.56
N ILE A 76 5.03 0.55 3.20
CA ILE A 76 5.88 1.25 2.22
C ILE A 76 5.71 0.59 0.85
N THR A 77 5.32 1.39 -0.14
CA THR A 77 5.12 0.97 -1.53
C THR A 77 5.97 1.86 -2.44
N GLY A 78 7.10 1.33 -2.92
CA GLY A 78 8.04 2.10 -3.73
C GLY A 78 8.64 3.26 -2.93
N ASN A 79 8.17 4.48 -3.23
CA ASN A 79 8.61 5.72 -2.59
C ASN A 79 7.53 6.35 -1.68
N GLU A 80 6.38 5.70 -1.52
CA GLU A 80 5.24 6.21 -0.77
C GLU A 80 4.97 5.36 0.47
N ALA A 81 4.58 6.01 1.58
CA ALA A 81 4.20 5.34 2.81
C ALA A 81 2.73 5.55 3.12
N TYR A 82 2.09 4.56 3.74
CA TYR A 82 0.67 4.55 4.03
C TYR A 82 0.43 3.96 5.43
N HIS A 83 -0.53 4.50 6.18
CA HIS A 83 -1.06 3.78 7.34
C HIS A 83 -1.74 2.49 6.88
N SER A 84 -1.69 1.44 7.70
CA SER A 84 -2.44 0.20 7.47
C SER A 84 -3.93 0.46 7.20
N GLU A 85 -4.50 1.45 7.90
CA GLU A 85 -5.89 1.84 7.70
C GLU A 85 -6.11 2.71 6.44
N CYS A 86 -5.11 3.49 6.00
CA CYS A 86 -5.20 4.29 4.78
C CYS A 86 -4.95 3.46 3.52
N PHE A 87 -4.38 2.27 3.65
CA PHE A 87 -4.02 1.38 2.55
C PHE A 87 -5.26 0.63 2.01
N ARG A 88 -6.07 1.35 1.23
CA ARG A 88 -7.36 0.87 0.71
C ARG A 88 -7.42 0.93 -0.81
N CYS A 89 -8.19 0.00 -1.38
CA CYS A 89 -8.44 -0.05 -2.81
C CYS A 89 -9.29 1.14 -3.27
N VAL A 90 -8.86 1.85 -4.31
CA VAL A 90 -9.62 2.99 -4.86
C VAL A 90 -10.98 2.56 -5.46
N SER A 91 -11.11 1.30 -5.88
CA SER A 91 -12.34 0.79 -6.51
C SER A 91 -13.39 0.28 -5.53
N CYS A 92 -13.02 -0.54 -4.54
CA CYS A 92 -13.96 -1.09 -3.56
C CYS A 92 -13.91 -0.40 -2.19
N LYS A 93 -12.93 0.47 -1.94
CA LYS A 93 -12.67 1.16 -0.67
C LYS A 93 -12.36 0.23 0.52
N GLU A 94 -12.16 -1.06 0.27
CA GLU A 94 -11.72 -2.01 1.30
C GLU A 94 -10.22 -1.92 1.54
N LYS A 95 -9.82 -2.20 2.79
CA LYS A 95 -8.42 -2.35 3.20
C LYS A 95 -7.78 -3.56 2.51
N ILE A 96 -6.51 -3.43 2.16
CA ILE A 96 -5.75 -4.50 1.52
C ILE A 96 -4.80 -5.10 2.57
N GLU A 97 -5.15 -6.26 3.13
CA GLU A 97 -4.39 -6.87 4.22
C GLU A 97 -3.22 -7.73 3.72
N ASP A 98 -3.42 -8.49 2.64
CA ASP A 98 -2.42 -9.46 2.14
C ASP A 98 -1.22 -8.82 1.41
N LEU A 99 -1.13 -7.49 1.37
CA LEU A 99 -0.15 -6.74 0.56
C LEU A 99 -0.13 -7.15 -0.93
N VAL A 100 -1.13 -7.88 -1.41
CA VAL A 100 -1.33 -8.21 -2.82
C VAL A 100 -2.19 -7.14 -3.47
N PHE A 101 -1.52 -6.20 -4.16
CA PHE A 101 -2.18 -5.09 -4.83
C PHE A 101 -1.53 -4.77 -6.17
N THR A 102 -2.22 -3.93 -6.94
CA THR A 102 -1.72 -3.36 -8.18
C THR A 102 -1.72 -1.85 -8.06
N GLN A 103 -0.54 -1.25 -8.11
CA GLN A 103 -0.39 0.20 -8.18
C GLN A 103 -0.53 0.65 -9.63
N THR A 104 -1.39 1.63 -9.86
CA THR A 104 -1.59 2.25 -11.18
C THR A 104 -1.53 3.76 -11.04
N SER A 105 -1.51 4.49 -12.17
CA SER A 105 -1.52 5.97 -12.18
C SER A 105 -2.73 6.58 -11.45
N LYS A 106 -3.81 5.82 -11.26
CA LYS A 106 -5.04 6.25 -10.56
C LYS A 106 -5.07 5.84 -9.09
N GLY A 107 -3.99 5.26 -8.57
CA GLY A 107 -3.88 4.74 -7.22
C GLY A 107 -3.85 3.21 -7.15
N ILE A 108 -4.05 2.72 -5.92
CA ILE A 108 -3.84 1.32 -5.54
C ILE A 108 -5.16 0.54 -5.69
N HIS A 109 -5.07 -0.63 -6.30
CA HIS A 109 -6.20 -1.53 -6.50
C HIS A 109 -5.92 -2.88 -5.84
N CYS A 110 -6.88 -3.42 -5.11
CA CYS A 110 -6.79 -4.79 -4.61
C CYS A 110 -6.82 -5.80 -5.77
N ALA A 111 -6.20 -6.95 -5.57
CA ALA A 111 -6.19 -8.07 -6.53
C ALA A 111 -7.58 -8.40 -7.11
N PRO A 112 -8.66 -8.56 -6.31
CA PRO A 112 -9.97 -8.94 -6.86
C PRO A 112 -10.57 -7.84 -7.75
N CYS A 113 -10.39 -6.56 -7.40
CA CYS A 113 -10.88 -5.46 -8.24
C CYS A 113 -10.10 -5.37 -9.56
N HIS A 114 -8.78 -5.59 -9.51
CA HIS A 114 -7.94 -5.59 -10.69
C HIS A 114 -8.28 -6.75 -11.64
N GLU A 115 -8.47 -7.96 -11.09
CA GLU A 115 -8.83 -9.15 -11.86
C GLU A 115 -10.23 -9.06 -12.45
N LYS A 116 -11.23 -8.61 -11.67
CA LYS A 116 -12.58 -8.34 -12.18
C LYS A 116 -12.55 -7.39 -13.38
N ARG A 117 -11.79 -6.30 -13.29
CA ARG A 117 -11.64 -5.35 -14.41
C ARG A 117 -10.98 -5.99 -15.63
N LYS A 118 -9.97 -6.85 -15.43
CA LYS A 118 -9.29 -7.57 -16.51
C LYS A 118 -10.25 -8.53 -17.24
N LEU A 119 -11.04 -9.30 -16.47
CA LEU A 119 -12.04 -10.23 -17.00
C LEU A 119 -13.16 -9.50 -17.76
N GLU A 120 -13.70 -8.42 -17.21
CA GLU A 120 -14.73 -7.61 -17.88
C GLU A 120 -14.24 -7.03 -19.20
N LYS A 121 -12.96 -6.58 -19.26
CA LYS A 121 -12.34 -6.08 -20.49
C LYS A 121 -12.16 -7.17 -21.54
N GLN A 122 -11.80 -8.40 -21.13
CA GLN A 122 -11.71 -9.55 -22.03
C GLN A 122 -13.08 -9.93 -22.60
N LYS A 123 -14.10 -10.07 -21.74
CA LYS A 123 -15.48 -10.36 -22.17
C LYS A 123 -16.01 -9.33 -23.16
N ARG A 124 -15.78 -8.03 -22.92
CA ARG A 124 -16.16 -6.97 -23.87
C ARG A 124 -15.46 -7.08 -25.22
N ARG A 125 -14.17 -7.43 -25.23
CA ARG A 125 -13.40 -7.62 -26.48
C ARG A 125 -13.91 -8.83 -27.26
N GLU A 126 -14.24 -9.91 -26.57
CA GLU A 126 -14.75 -11.12 -27.20
C GLU A 126 -16.15 -10.94 -27.79
N ARG A 127 -17.08 -10.30 -27.04
CA ARG A 127 -18.41 -9.94 -27.57
C ARG A 127 -18.29 -9.07 -28.83
N LYS A 128 -17.47 -8.02 -28.79
CA LYS A 128 -17.23 -7.18 -29.98
C LYS A 128 -16.70 -7.98 -31.16
N ARG A 129 -15.80 -8.94 -30.93
CA ARG A 129 -15.27 -9.80 -31.99
C ARG A 129 -16.34 -10.72 -32.58
N GLN A 130 -17.19 -11.30 -31.73
CA GLN A 130 -18.32 -12.14 -32.16
C GLN A 130 -19.36 -11.33 -32.94
N ASP A 131 -19.73 -10.15 -32.47
CA ASP A 131 -20.67 -9.25 -33.15
C ASP A 131 -20.14 -8.84 -34.54
N GLN A 132 -18.86 -8.50 -34.65
CA GLN A 132 -18.23 -8.15 -35.93
C GLN A 132 -18.22 -9.32 -36.92
N MET A 133 -17.88 -10.53 -36.46
CA MET A 133 -17.93 -11.73 -37.31
C MET A 133 -19.37 -12.09 -37.72
N GLY A 134 -20.35 -11.85 -36.84
CA GLY A 134 -21.78 -12.05 -37.12
C GLY A 134 -22.29 -11.10 -38.19
N GLN A 135 -21.99 -9.79 -38.07
CA GLN A 135 -22.35 -8.79 -39.08
C GLN A 135 -21.67 -9.08 -40.43
N GLN A 136 -20.40 -9.48 -40.43
CA GLN A 136 -19.68 -9.81 -41.66
C GLN A 136 -20.23 -11.07 -42.34
N LYS A 137 -20.59 -12.11 -41.57
CA LYS A 137 -21.29 -13.30 -42.11
C LYS A 137 -22.66 -12.95 -42.69
N MET A 138 -23.43 -12.10 -42.02
CA MET A 138 -24.75 -11.66 -42.52
C MET A 138 -24.62 -10.87 -43.82
N HIS A 139 -23.63 -9.96 -43.91
CA HIS A 139 -23.34 -9.23 -45.14
C HIS A 139 -23.01 -10.18 -46.30
N VAL A 140 -22.14 -11.18 -46.08
CA VAL A 140 -21.79 -12.18 -47.11
C VAL A 140 -23.00 -13.02 -47.52
N ILE A 141 -23.86 -13.41 -46.58
CA ILE A 141 -25.10 -14.15 -46.88
C ILE A 141 -26.05 -13.31 -47.74
N MET A 142 -26.24 -12.03 -47.42
CA MET A 142 -27.11 -11.12 -48.19
C MET A 142 -26.53 -10.72 -49.55
N SER A 143 -25.22 -10.89 -49.76
CA SER A 143 -24.53 -10.57 -51.01
C SER A 143 -24.52 -11.73 -52.00
N ARG A 144 -25.04 -12.90 -51.62
CA ARG A 144 -25.00 -14.11 -52.42
C ARG A 144 -26.11 -14.08 -53.49
N PRO A 145 -25.81 -14.29 -54.78
CA PRO A 145 -26.78 -14.17 -55.87
C PRO A 145 -27.92 -15.22 -55.85
N GLU A 146 -27.84 -16.21 -54.96
CA GLU A 146 -28.88 -17.24 -54.77
C GLU A 146 -30.06 -16.76 -53.92
N TYR A 147 -30.02 -15.54 -53.34
CA TYR A 147 -31.18 -14.89 -52.75
C TYR A 147 -32.00 -14.18 -53.84
N ASP A 148 -32.35 -14.90 -54.90
CA ASP A 148 -33.36 -14.46 -55.85
C ASP A 148 -34.72 -14.95 -55.34
N ASN A 149 -35.59 -14.00 -55.03
CA ASN A 149 -36.96 -14.21 -54.58
C ASN A 149 -37.80 -14.81 -55.72
N SER A 150 -37.57 -16.08 -56.02
CA SER A 150 -38.46 -16.90 -56.85
C SER A 150 -39.58 -17.48 -55.96
N LYS A 151 -40.44 -16.61 -55.44
CA LYS A 151 -41.87 -16.90 -55.34
C LYS A 151 -42.56 -16.15 -56.48
N ASN A 152 -42.35 -16.71 -57.67
CA ASN A 152 -43.24 -16.56 -58.79
C ASN A 152 -44.50 -17.38 -58.49
N ASN A 153 -45.57 -16.72 -58.06
CA ASN A 153 -46.95 -16.96 -58.51
C ASN A 153 -47.84 -15.82 -58.01
#